data_AF-A0A2V7WSZ2-F1
#
_entry.id   AF-A0A2V7WSZ2-F1
#
_cell.length_a   1.000
_cell.length_b   1.000
_cell.length_c   1.000
_cell.angle_alpha   90.00
_cell.angle_beta   90.00
_cell.angle_gamma   90.00
#
_symmetry.space_group_name_H-M   'P 1'
#
loop_
_entity.id
_entity.type
_entity.pdbx_description
1 polymer ?
#
loop_
_entity_poly.entity_id
_entity_poly.type
_entity_poly.pdbx_seq_one_letter_code
_entity_poly.pdbx_strand_id
1 'polypeptide(L)'
;MADPAAEYNRLVAADPRAAREQAQWLEEAFQRAGITFDGEPMRTCLRPHFVGRAQWDTLRAVGRRLMEIAARVARHVFGGDVGALCAYLGTPEAEARWVRIDPGPPDVLLSRLDAFLGADGPRFIEINSD
;
A
#
# COMPACT_ATOMS: atom_id res chain seq x y z
N MET A 1 -1.49 -3.88 28.40
CA MET A 1 -1.37 -2.54 27.77
C MET A 1 -2.75 -2.11 27.35
N ALA A 2 -3.12 -0.84 27.55
CA ALA A 2 -4.37 -0.30 27.02
C ALA A 2 -4.31 -0.28 25.48
N ASP A 3 -5.43 -0.57 24.82
CA ASP A 3 -5.57 -0.45 23.37
C ASP A 3 -5.52 1.05 22.97
N PRO A 4 -4.48 1.50 22.24
CA PRO A 4 -4.34 2.90 21.86
C PRO A 4 -5.50 3.41 21.01
N ALA A 5 -6.13 2.54 20.21
CA ALA A 5 -7.28 2.95 19.40
C ALA A 5 -8.51 3.22 20.28
N ALA A 6 -8.79 2.33 21.23
CA ALA A 6 -9.86 2.54 22.21
C ALA A 6 -9.61 3.77 23.09
N GLU A 7 -8.35 4.01 23.51
CA GLU A 7 -7.96 5.20 24.25
C GLU A 7 -8.24 6.48 23.46
N TYR A 8 -7.77 6.52 22.21
CA TYR A 8 -7.97 7.65 21.33
C TYR A 8 -9.46 7.94 21.10
N ASN A 9 -10.25 6.90 20.84
CA ASN A 9 -11.70 7.06 20.65
C ASN A 9 -12.37 7.61 21.91
N ARG A 10 -11.90 7.23 23.10
CA ARG A 10 -12.41 7.78 24.36
C ARG A 10 -12.09 9.27 24.49
N LEU A 11 -10.89 9.69 24.12
CA LEU A 11 -10.50 11.11 24.12
C LEU A 11 -11.37 11.93 23.16
N VAL A 12 -11.62 11.41 21.95
CA VAL A 12 -12.51 12.05 20.96
C VAL A 12 -13.94 12.15 21.50
N ALA A 13 -14.45 11.10 22.14
CA ALA A 13 -15.79 11.10 22.72
C ALA A 13 -15.92 12.04 23.93
N ALA A 14 -14.83 12.23 24.69
CA ALA A 14 -14.81 13.09 25.87
C ALA A 14 -14.87 14.59 25.52
N ASP A 15 -14.32 14.99 24.36
CA ASP A 15 -14.40 16.38 23.87
C ASP A 15 -14.69 16.45 22.35
N PRO A 16 -15.97 16.35 21.95
CA PRO A 16 -16.36 16.43 20.55
C PRO A 16 -16.05 17.78 19.90
N ARG A 17 -15.94 18.86 20.68
CA ARG A 17 -15.62 20.18 20.14
C ARG A 17 -14.16 20.21 19.71
N ALA A 18 -13.24 19.84 20.60
CA ALA A 18 -11.82 19.76 20.28
C ALA A 18 -11.56 18.81 19.11
N ALA A 19 -12.27 17.68 19.03
CA ALA A 19 -12.16 16.75 17.91
C ALA A 19 -12.55 17.39 16.55
N ARG A 20 -13.62 18.20 16.51
CA ARG A 20 -14.02 18.92 15.30
C ARG A 20 -13.00 19.99 14.91
N GLU A 21 -12.49 20.75 15.88
CA GLU A 21 -11.46 21.76 15.66
C GLU A 21 -10.19 21.12 15.06
N GLN A 22 -9.77 19.95 15.56
CA GLN A 22 -8.63 19.22 15.01
C GLN A 22 -8.89 18.62 13.62
N ALA A 23 -10.10 18.12 13.37
CA ALA A 23 -10.48 17.61 12.05
C ALA A 23 -10.44 18.72 11.00
N GLN A 24 -10.99 19.89 11.32
CA GLN A 24 -10.91 21.07 10.44
C GLN A 24 -9.45 21.50 10.22
N TRP A 25 -8.65 21.56 11.28
CA TRP A 25 -7.23 21.89 11.15
C TRP A 25 -6.48 20.93 10.23
N LEU A 26 -6.80 19.63 10.28
CA LEU A 26 -6.19 18.60 9.42
C LEU A 26 -6.58 18.80 7.94
N GLU A 27 -7.84 19.11 7.65
CA GLU A 27 -8.29 19.42 6.29
C GLU A 27 -7.58 20.67 5.74
N GLU A 28 -7.47 21.73 6.54
CA GLU A 28 -6.74 22.94 6.16
C GLU A 28 -5.24 22.66 5.95
N ALA A 29 -4.64 21.78 6.78
CA ALA A 29 -3.26 21.36 6.61
C ALA A 29 -3.05 20.58 5.30
N PHE A 30 -3.98 19.71 4.94
CA PHE A 30 -3.96 18.98 3.66
C PHE A 30 -4.03 19.96 2.48
N GLN A 31 -4.93 20.95 2.54
CA GLN A 31 -5.02 21.99 1.51
C GLN A 31 -3.69 22.75 1.35
N ARG A 32 -3.11 23.22 2.46
CA ARG A 32 -1.84 23.97 2.43
C ARG A 32 -0.67 23.14 1.91
N ALA A 33 -0.67 21.84 2.17
CA ALA A 33 0.37 20.92 1.73
C ALA A 33 0.16 20.39 0.30
N GLY A 34 -0.93 20.77 -0.37
CA GLY A 34 -1.28 20.24 -1.70
C GLY A 34 -1.70 18.76 -1.69
N ILE A 35 -2.12 18.24 -0.52
CA ILE A 35 -2.64 16.87 -0.38
C ILE A 35 -4.13 16.91 -0.75
N THR A 36 -4.40 17.04 -2.04
CA THR A 36 -5.74 17.24 -2.60
C THR A 36 -6.09 16.18 -3.65
N PHE A 37 -7.38 15.95 -3.85
CA PHE A 37 -7.94 15.17 -4.94
C PHE A 37 -9.04 15.99 -5.60
N ASP A 38 -8.92 16.24 -6.90
CA ASP A 38 -9.85 17.11 -7.66
C ASP A 38 -10.01 18.52 -7.06
N GLY A 39 -8.90 19.09 -6.56
CA GLY A 39 -8.88 20.44 -5.97
C GLY A 39 -9.34 20.52 -4.51
N GLU A 40 -9.93 19.45 -3.97
CA GLU A 40 -10.41 19.36 -2.59
C GLU A 40 -9.42 18.60 -1.69
N PRO A 41 -9.30 18.93 -0.39
CA PRO A 41 -8.48 18.16 0.54
C PRO A 41 -8.82 16.67 0.52
N MET A 42 -7.79 15.79 0.50
CA MET A 42 -8.03 14.35 0.58
C MET A 42 -8.86 13.99 1.82
N ARG A 43 -9.89 13.18 1.64
CA ARG A 43 -10.68 12.64 2.75
C ARG A 43 -9.80 11.76 3.63
N THR A 44 -9.85 11.99 4.94
CA THR A 44 -9.01 11.28 5.91
C THR A 44 -9.76 11.05 7.22
N CYS A 45 -9.17 10.24 8.10
CA CYS A 45 -9.66 10.02 9.46
C CYS A 45 -8.77 10.79 10.45
N LEU A 46 -9.39 11.34 11.49
CA LEU A 46 -8.67 12.06 12.54
C LEU A 46 -7.69 11.13 13.31
N ARG A 47 -8.09 9.87 13.53
CA ARG A 47 -7.29 8.88 14.26
C ARG A 47 -6.21 8.27 13.35
N PRO A 48 -4.91 8.35 13.71
CA PRO A 48 -3.87 7.63 13.00
C PRO A 48 -3.99 6.11 13.21
N HIS A 49 -3.36 5.35 12.32
CA HIS A 49 -3.20 3.92 12.52
C HIS A 49 -2.05 3.65 13.50
N PHE A 50 -2.35 3.09 14.67
CA PHE A 50 -1.35 2.77 15.68
C PHE A 50 -0.71 1.41 15.38
N VAL A 51 0.62 1.38 15.22
CA VAL A 51 1.37 0.16 14.93
C VAL A 51 2.49 0.01 15.96
N GLY A 52 2.52 -1.14 16.64
CA GLY A 52 3.63 -1.48 17.54
C GLY A 52 4.93 -1.75 16.77
N ARG A 53 6.08 -1.45 17.39
CA ARG A 53 7.41 -1.67 16.79
C ARG A 53 7.59 -3.09 16.24
N ALA A 54 7.24 -4.10 17.05
CA ALA A 54 7.35 -5.50 16.66
C ALA A 54 6.44 -5.87 15.48
N GLN A 55 5.18 -5.39 15.48
CA GLN A 55 4.25 -5.61 14.37
C GLN A 55 4.78 -4.99 13.07
N TRP A 56 5.33 -3.79 13.16
CA TRP A 56 5.95 -3.12 12.02
C TRP A 56 7.18 -3.87 11.50
N ASP A 57 8.04 -4.38 12.38
CA ASP A 57 9.20 -5.18 11.97
C ASP A 57 8.77 -6.47 11.27
N THR A 58 7.76 -7.16 11.79
CA THR A 58 7.18 -8.34 11.14
C THR A 58 6.59 -7.98 9.78
N LEU A 59 5.79 -6.91 9.67
CA LEU A 59 5.23 -6.42 8.41
C LEU A 59 6.33 -6.19 7.37
N ARG A 60 7.41 -5.50 7.74
CA ARG A 60 8.52 -5.23 6.83
C ARG A 60 9.30 -6.48 6.44
N ALA A 61 9.60 -7.36 7.39
CA ALA A 61 10.38 -8.55 7.14
C ALA A 61 9.64 -9.53 6.20
N VAL A 62 8.36 -9.80 6.49
CA VAL A 62 7.55 -10.69 5.67
C VAL A 62 7.22 -10.04 4.33
N GLY A 63 6.88 -8.75 4.32
CA GLY A 63 6.57 -8.02 3.10
C GLY A 63 7.73 -7.99 2.12
N ARG A 64 8.95 -7.73 2.60
CA ARG A 64 10.17 -7.79 1.75
C ARG A 64 10.35 -9.17 1.14
N ARG A 65 10.18 -10.23 1.93
CA ARG A 65 10.32 -11.61 1.44
C ARG A 65 9.25 -11.96 0.41
N LEU A 66 8.02 -11.50 0.60
CA LEU A 66 6.93 -11.71 -0.35
C LEU A 66 7.21 -10.98 -1.68
N MET A 67 7.70 -9.74 -1.62
CA MET A 67 8.10 -8.99 -2.82
C MET A 67 9.26 -9.65 -3.57
N GLU A 68 10.27 -10.16 -2.86
CA GLU A 68 11.37 -10.92 -3.45
C GLU A 68 10.87 -12.19 -4.16
N ILE A 69 9.90 -12.90 -3.57
CA ILE A 69 9.27 -14.07 -4.19
C ILE A 69 8.45 -13.65 -5.40
N ALA A 70 7.63 -12.60 -5.30
CA ALA A 70 6.79 -12.11 -6.38
C ALA A 70 7.62 -11.72 -7.61
N ALA A 71 8.73 -10.98 -7.41
CA ALA A 71 9.65 -10.63 -8.49
C ALA A 71 10.31 -11.85 -9.14
N ARG A 72 10.59 -12.92 -8.37
CA ARG A 72 11.10 -14.17 -8.93
C ARG A 72 10.04 -14.92 -9.72
N VAL A 73 8.81 -15.02 -9.20
CA VAL A 73 7.69 -15.65 -9.89
C VAL A 73 7.39 -14.92 -11.19
N ALA A 74 7.33 -13.58 -11.17
CA ALA A 74 7.08 -12.77 -12.36
C ALA A 74 8.10 -13.05 -13.47
N ARG A 75 9.39 -13.19 -13.15
CA ARG A 75 10.44 -13.52 -14.13
C ARG A 75 10.42 -14.94 -14.65
N HIS A 76 9.97 -15.90 -13.84
CA HIS A 76 10.07 -17.33 -14.17
C HIS A 76 8.73 -17.94 -14.56
N VAL A 77 7.65 -17.16 -14.54
CA VAL A 77 6.36 -17.59 -15.06
C VAL A 77 6.54 -18.02 -16.53
N PHE A 78 5.88 -19.11 -16.93
CA PHE A 78 6.10 -19.77 -18.22
C PHE A 78 7.58 -20.09 -18.54
N GLY A 79 8.40 -20.33 -17.51
CA GLY A 79 9.83 -20.62 -17.68
C GLY A 79 10.67 -19.42 -18.10
N GLY A 80 10.14 -18.20 -17.95
CA GLY A 80 10.76 -16.97 -18.45
C GLY A 80 10.45 -16.68 -19.93
N ASP A 81 9.56 -17.45 -20.56
CA ASP A 81 9.06 -17.14 -21.89
C ASP A 81 8.01 -16.01 -21.82
N VAL A 82 8.49 -14.78 -22.02
CA VAL A 82 7.66 -13.57 -22.08
C VAL A 82 6.63 -13.65 -23.22
N GLY A 83 6.94 -14.34 -24.32
CA GLY A 83 6.00 -14.54 -25.42
C GLY A 83 4.80 -15.39 -25.01
N ALA A 84 5.06 -16.50 -24.31
CA ALA A 84 4.02 -17.35 -23.73
C ALA A 84 3.18 -16.61 -22.68
N LEU A 85 3.80 -15.77 -21.85
CA LEU A 85 3.09 -14.90 -20.91
C LEU A 85 2.15 -13.91 -21.64
N CYS A 86 2.65 -13.17 -22.63
CA CYS A 86 1.84 -12.23 -23.41
C CYS A 86 0.68 -12.94 -24.12
N ALA A 87 0.92 -14.13 -24.67
CA ALA A 87 -0.13 -14.93 -25.29
C ALA A 87 -1.21 -15.36 -24.28
N TYR A 88 -0.80 -15.79 -23.09
CA TYR A 88 -1.72 -16.14 -22.01
C TYR A 88 -2.58 -14.96 -21.53
N LEU A 89 -1.98 -13.77 -21.42
CA LEU A 89 -2.67 -12.55 -21.01
C LEU A 89 -3.52 -11.93 -22.13
N GLY A 90 -3.43 -12.44 -23.36
CA GLY A 90 -4.10 -11.85 -24.53
C GLY A 90 -3.56 -10.46 -24.89
N THR A 91 -2.29 -10.17 -24.57
CA THR A 91 -1.66 -8.87 -24.80
C THR A 91 -1.64 -8.53 -26.29
N PRO A 92 -2.15 -7.36 -26.72
CA PRO A 92 -2.08 -6.92 -28.11
C PRO A 92 -0.65 -6.92 -28.64
N GLU A 93 -0.43 -7.31 -29.89
CA GLU A 93 0.92 -7.43 -30.46
C GLU A 93 1.72 -6.10 -30.42
N ALA A 94 1.03 -4.95 -30.49
CA ALA A 94 1.68 -3.66 -30.34
C ALA A 94 2.32 -3.47 -28.96
N GLU A 95 1.68 -3.95 -27.90
CA GLU A 95 2.17 -3.92 -26.52
C GLU A 95 3.19 -5.04 -26.27
N ALA A 96 2.92 -6.25 -26.76
CA ALA A 96 3.81 -7.40 -26.61
C ALA A 96 5.21 -7.14 -27.18
N ARG A 97 5.32 -6.36 -28.26
CA ARG A 97 6.61 -5.91 -28.78
C ARG A 97 7.44 -5.12 -27.77
N TRP A 98 6.80 -4.28 -26.96
CA TRP A 98 7.48 -3.53 -25.90
C TRP A 98 7.87 -4.42 -24.73
N VAL A 99 6.96 -5.30 -24.30
CA VAL A 99 7.21 -6.21 -23.17
C VAL A 99 8.35 -7.20 -23.45
N ARG A 100 8.52 -7.64 -24.70
CA ARG A 100 9.64 -8.51 -25.12
C ARG A 100 11.00 -7.81 -25.06
N ILE A 101 11.05 -6.48 -25.02
CA ILE A 101 12.30 -5.76 -24.80
C ILE A 101 12.62 -5.91 -23.32
N ASP A 102 13.58 -6.78 -23.00
CA ASP A 102 14.05 -6.97 -21.63
C ASP A 102 15.12 -5.90 -21.30
N PRO A 103 14.80 -4.88 -20.49
CA PRO A 103 15.78 -3.87 -20.09
C PRO A 103 16.73 -4.38 -18.98
N GLY A 104 16.53 -5.60 -18.49
CA GLY A 104 17.17 -6.11 -17.28
C GLY A 104 16.49 -5.63 -15.99
N PRO A 105 16.95 -6.11 -14.82
CA PRO A 105 16.36 -5.76 -13.53
C PRO A 105 16.51 -4.27 -13.18
N PRO A 106 15.56 -3.72 -12.38
CA PRO A 106 14.35 -4.36 -11.86
C PRO A 106 13.18 -4.30 -12.87
N ASP A 107 12.36 -5.36 -12.93
CA ASP A 107 11.21 -5.43 -13.86
C ASP A 107 10.10 -4.44 -13.47
N VAL A 108 9.98 -4.13 -12.17
CA VAL A 108 9.02 -3.18 -11.61
C VAL A 108 9.80 -2.22 -10.71
N LEU A 109 9.68 -0.91 -10.99
CA LEU A 109 10.38 0.14 -10.24
C LEU A 109 9.73 0.41 -8.89
N LEU A 110 8.40 0.41 -8.85
CA LEU A 110 7.60 0.71 -7.67
C LEU A 110 6.49 -0.32 -7.57
N SER A 111 6.43 -0.98 -6.42
CA SER A 111 5.31 -1.85 -6.08
C SER A 111 4.76 -1.44 -4.72
N ARG A 112 3.45 -1.58 -4.55
CA ARG A 112 2.79 -1.45 -3.24
C ARG A 112 2.28 -2.81 -2.81
N LEU A 113 2.59 -3.17 -1.56
CA LEU A 113 2.11 -4.38 -0.93
C LEU A 113 1.12 -4.01 0.15
N ASP A 114 -0.14 -4.39 -0.06
CA ASP A 114 -1.25 -4.03 0.81
C ASP A 114 -1.54 -5.16 1.81
N ALA A 115 -1.77 -4.78 3.07
CA ALA A 115 -1.95 -5.72 4.17
C ALA A 115 -2.89 -5.20 5.26
N PHE A 116 -3.61 -6.11 5.89
CA PHE A 116 -4.27 -5.88 7.18
C PHE A 116 -3.38 -6.34 8.33
N LEU A 117 -3.21 -5.50 9.35
CA LEU A 117 -2.51 -5.87 10.57
C LEU A 117 -3.48 -6.52 11.57
N GLY A 118 -3.17 -7.74 12.00
CA GLY A 118 -3.91 -8.48 13.02
C GLY A 118 -3.04 -8.92 14.20
N ALA A 119 -3.66 -9.54 15.20
CA ALA A 119 -2.97 -10.11 16.35
C ALA A 119 -1.95 -11.19 15.96
N ASP A 120 -2.29 -11.99 14.94
CA ASP A 120 -1.44 -13.08 14.43
C ASP A 120 -0.38 -12.60 13.42
N GLY A 121 -0.28 -11.29 13.21
CA GLY A 121 0.63 -10.67 12.24
C GLY A 121 -0.07 -10.10 11.00
N PRO A 122 0.70 -9.68 9.98
CA PRO A 122 0.17 -9.09 8.76
C PRO A 122 -0.50 -10.15 7.87
N ARG A 123 -1.68 -9.83 7.35
CA ARG A 123 -2.33 -10.56 6.27
C ARG A 123 -2.24 -9.74 4.99
N PHE A 124 -1.37 -10.17 4.08
CA PHE A 124 -1.17 -9.55 2.77
C PHE A 124 -2.34 -9.89 1.84
N ILE A 125 -2.85 -8.89 1.15
CA ILE A 125 -4.06 -9.02 0.32
C ILE A 125 -3.80 -8.79 -1.16
N GLU A 126 -2.86 -7.90 -1.50
CA GLU A 126 -2.64 -7.47 -2.88
C GLU A 126 -1.21 -6.99 -3.08
N ILE A 127 -0.67 -7.31 -4.26
CA ILE A 127 0.57 -6.74 -4.78
C ILE A 127 0.17 -5.88 -5.99
N ASN A 128 0.34 -4.57 -5.85
CA ASN A 128 0.18 -3.60 -6.92
C ASN A 128 1.56 -3.33 -7.55
N SER A 129 1.71 -3.54 -8.86
CA SER A 129 2.98 -3.51 -9.59
C SER A 129 2.81 -3.00 -11.03
N ASP A 130 1.87 -2.08 -11.18
CA ASP A 130 1.51 -1.38 -12.42
C ASP A 130 2.53 -0.30 -12.84
#